data_AF-A0A924NT20-F1
#
_entry.id   AF-A0A924NT20-F1
#
_cell.length_a   1.000
_cell.length_b   1.000
_cell.length_c   1.000
_cell.angle_alpha   90.00
_cell.angle_beta   90.00
_cell.angle_gamma   90.00
#
_symmetry.space_group_name_H-M   'P 1'
#
loop_
_entity.id
_entity.type
_entity.pdbx_description
1 polymer ?
#
loop_
_entity_poly.entity_id
_entity_poly.type
_entity_poly.pdbx_seq_one_letter_code
_entity_poly.pdbx_strand_id
1 'polypeptide(L)'
;MSPEFLTLHSRHSTLVLECPANEAPLWRYWGPRLPDGSTPGQPLRGTRPLPSFMLDFDHPLTVLPTFGVGWFGQSALLAHRAGLDFAQAITQCTVEWTTPGNALVLHLLDTVAQLRFDVSLALDQNSDVLTLQTTLTNLGDAIIDVQWLAAGTLPLPGDAATVRSYAGQHNHEFLLQTDTLTRSQWRRENRRGRTSHDCFPGAVVTTPGSTEHSGLVFGAHLAWSGNHQQTIEWLHDGQYQWQMGEWLAPGEGRLAPGNSLHMPEIIATCSTEGLNGLAANFHAALRARMAWPGGQMRPRPVHLNTWEA
;
A
#
# COMPACT_ATOMS: atom_id res chain seq x y z
N MET A 1 -4.26 -14.41 -25.63
CA MET A 1 -4.73 -13.01 -25.63
C MET A 1 -3.60 -12.16 -25.08
N SER A 2 -3.34 -11.00 -25.68
CA SER A 2 -2.38 -10.05 -25.10
C SER A 2 -2.89 -9.60 -23.73
N PRO A 3 -2.05 -9.55 -22.68
CA PRO A 3 -2.49 -9.07 -21.38
C PRO A 3 -2.96 -7.61 -21.46
N GLU A 4 -4.03 -7.29 -20.75
CA GLU A 4 -4.47 -5.92 -20.57
C GLU A 4 -3.56 -5.24 -19.54
N PHE A 5 -3.17 -3.99 -19.81
CA PHE A 5 -2.35 -3.20 -18.89
C PHE A 5 -3.11 -1.93 -18.49
N LEU A 6 -3.09 -1.66 -17.18
CA LEU A 6 -3.67 -0.45 -16.61
C LEU A 6 -2.53 0.48 -16.23
N THR A 7 -2.50 1.68 -16.81
CA THR A 7 -1.44 2.65 -16.55
C THR A 7 -2.03 3.91 -15.95
N LEU A 8 -1.48 4.31 -14.80
CA LEU A 8 -1.77 5.58 -14.16
C LEU A 8 -0.55 6.49 -14.22
N HIS A 9 -0.82 7.77 -14.41
CA HIS A 9 0.18 8.75 -14.77
C HIS A 9 -0.02 10.05 -13.99
N SER A 10 1.02 10.48 -13.26
CA SER A 10 1.15 11.84 -12.72
C SER A 10 2.34 12.57 -13.35
N ARG A 11 2.62 13.79 -12.91
CA ARG A 11 3.70 14.61 -13.49
C ARG A 11 5.07 13.94 -13.43
N HIS A 12 5.38 13.29 -12.32
CA HIS A 12 6.69 12.72 -12.02
C HIS A 12 6.65 11.23 -11.62
N SER A 13 5.48 10.59 -11.60
CA SER A 13 5.35 9.15 -11.30
C SER A 13 4.52 8.39 -12.34
N THR A 14 4.71 7.08 -12.39
CA THR A 14 3.89 6.15 -13.17
C THR A 14 3.62 4.90 -12.38
N LEU A 15 2.42 4.36 -12.54
CA LEU A 15 2.00 3.07 -12.02
C LEU A 15 1.51 2.22 -13.20
N VAL A 16 1.92 0.96 -13.24
CA VAL A 16 1.50 -0.01 -14.26
C VAL A 16 1.08 -1.30 -13.59
N LEU A 17 -0.14 -1.76 -13.90
CA LEU A 17 -0.66 -3.07 -13.53
C LEU A 17 -0.84 -3.93 -14.78
N GLU A 18 -0.54 -5.21 -14.68
CA GLU A 18 -0.90 -6.23 -15.67
C GLU A 18 -2.16 -6.95 -15.16
N CYS A 19 -3.15 -7.15 -16.03
CA CYS A 19 -4.42 -7.80 -15.68
C CYS A 19 -4.52 -9.17 -16.35
N PRO A 20 -4.05 -10.25 -15.68
CA PRO A 20 -4.37 -11.60 -16.10
C PRO A 20 -5.88 -11.84 -16.01
N ALA A 21 -6.40 -12.69 -16.88
CA ALA A 21 -7.80 -13.10 -16.82
C ALA A 21 -8.08 -13.80 -15.48
N ASN A 22 -9.16 -13.42 -14.81
CA ASN A 22 -9.69 -14.08 -13.62
C ASN A 22 -8.75 -14.11 -12.39
N GLU A 23 -7.79 -13.19 -12.30
CA GLU A 23 -6.86 -13.09 -11.17
C GLU A 23 -6.76 -11.64 -10.67
N ALA A 24 -6.16 -11.44 -9.49
CA ALA A 24 -5.80 -10.10 -9.03
C ALA A 24 -4.73 -9.49 -9.95
N PRO A 25 -4.83 -8.20 -10.33
CA PRO A 25 -3.82 -7.55 -11.15
C PRO A 25 -2.41 -7.59 -10.53
N LEU A 26 -1.40 -7.77 -11.37
CA LEU A 26 0.01 -7.86 -11.01
C LEU A 26 0.64 -6.47 -11.02
N TRP A 27 1.45 -6.17 -10.02
CA TRP A 27 2.32 -5.00 -10.06
C TRP A 27 3.40 -5.19 -11.12
N ARG A 28 3.43 -4.29 -12.11
CA ARG A 28 4.53 -4.22 -13.09
C ARG A 28 5.51 -3.11 -12.77
N TYR A 29 4.99 -1.98 -12.29
CA TYR A 29 5.80 -0.82 -12.00
C TYR A 29 5.07 0.14 -11.07
N TRP A 30 5.81 0.73 -10.13
CA TRP A 30 5.47 1.99 -9.50
C TRP A 30 6.75 2.74 -9.18
N GLY A 31 6.85 3.97 -9.65
CA GLY A 31 8.10 4.72 -9.54
C GLY A 31 8.11 5.98 -10.40
N PRO A 32 9.31 6.51 -10.71
CA PRO A 32 9.49 7.68 -11.55
C PRO A 32 8.72 7.65 -12.87
N ARG A 33 8.36 8.82 -13.39
CA ARG A 33 7.59 8.95 -14.64
C ARG A 33 8.28 8.20 -15.78
N LEU A 34 7.59 7.21 -16.33
CA LEU A 34 8.01 6.56 -17.56
C LEU A 34 7.75 7.50 -18.76
N PRO A 35 8.57 7.42 -19.83
CA PRO A 35 8.32 8.16 -21.05
C PRO A 35 6.94 7.84 -21.64
N ASP A 36 6.29 8.84 -22.23
CA ASP A 36 5.00 8.63 -22.90
C ASP A 36 5.16 7.64 -24.07
N GLY A 37 4.18 6.76 -24.22
CA GLY A 37 4.23 5.67 -25.21
C GLY A 37 5.10 4.47 -24.81
N SER A 38 5.63 4.44 -23.58
CA SER A 38 6.25 3.22 -23.03
C SER A 38 5.23 2.09 -23.00
N THR A 39 5.46 1.06 -23.82
CA THR A 39 4.61 -0.13 -23.83
C THR A 39 5.15 -1.16 -22.84
N PRO A 40 4.32 -1.72 -21.95
CA PRO A 40 4.70 -2.88 -21.17
C PRO A 40 5.18 -4.01 -22.09
N GLY A 41 6.21 -4.73 -21.67
CA GLY A 41 6.78 -5.83 -22.45
C GLY A 41 5.92 -7.09 -22.46
N GLN A 42 6.56 -8.25 -22.58
CA GLN A 42 5.89 -9.55 -22.44
C GLN A 42 5.21 -9.70 -21.06
N PRO A 43 4.16 -10.54 -20.95
CA PRO A 43 3.53 -10.86 -19.66
C PRO A 43 4.59 -11.25 -18.61
N LEU A 44 4.46 -10.78 -17.38
CA LEU A 44 5.49 -10.92 -16.35
C LEU A 44 5.90 -12.39 -16.14
N ARG A 45 4.91 -13.30 -16.05
CA ARG A 45 5.12 -14.75 -15.92
C ARG A 45 5.91 -15.36 -17.08
N GLY A 46 5.72 -14.84 -18.30
CA GLY A 46 6.43 -15.31 -19.49
C GLY A 46 7.90 -14.89 -19.54
N THR A 47 8.31 -13.97 -18.67
CA THR A 47 9.69 -13.44 -18.61
C THR A 47 10.51 -13.98 -17.45
N ARG A 48 9.87 -14.68 -16.50
CA ARG A 48 10.51 -15.14 -15.27
C ARG A 48 10.83 -16.64 -15.36
N PRO A 49 12.08 -17.06 -15.08
CA PRO A 49 12.42 -18.47 -15.06
C PRO A 49 11.70 -19.18 -13.92
N LEU A 50 11.29 -20.43 -14.14
CA LEU A 50 10.73 -21.30 -13.11
C LEU A 50 11.85 -22.13 -12.46
N PRO A 51 12.15 -21.94 -11.17
CA PRO A 51 13.04 -22.84 -10.44
C PRO A 51 12.44 -24.25 -10.34
N SER A 52 13.29 -25.27 -10.25
CA SER A 52 12.90 -26.68 -10.29
C SER A 52 12.06 -27.19 -9.09
N PHE A 53 11.76 -26.35 -8.11
CA PHE A 53 11.04 -26.67 -6.87
C PHE A 53 9.91 -25.68 -6.56
N MET A 54 9.39 -24.99 -7.58
CA MET A 54 8.24 -24.08 -7.45
C MET A 54 6.96 -24.70 -8.01
N LEU A 55 5.85 -23.96 -7.89
CA LEU A 55 4.59 -24.28 -8.56
C LEU A 55 4.77 -24.32 -10.08
N ASP A 56 3.80 -24.94 -10.78
CA ASP A 56 3.82 -25.12 -12.24
C ASP A 56 3.93 -23.79 -13.02
N PHE A 57 3.62 -22.67 -12.37
CA PHE A 57 3.87 -21.33 -12.88
C PHE A 57 4.24 -20.36 -11.76
N ASP A 58 4.83 -19.25 -12.15
CA ASP A 58 5.30 -18.20 -11.24
C ASP A 58 4.13 -17.34 -10.75
N HIS A 59 4.19 -16.90 -9.49
CA HIS A 59 3.20 -16.03 -8.87
C HIS A 59 3.84 -14.68 -8.51
N PRO A 60 3.85 -13.70 -9.43
CA PRO A 60 4.32 -12.36 -9.14
C PRO A 60 3.45 -11.63 -8.12
N LEU A 61 4.00 -10.56 -7.54
CA LEU A 61 3.29 -9.71 -6.59
C LEU A 61 2.03 -9.11 -7.23
N THR A 62 0.88 -9.42 -6.65
CA THR A 62 -0.41 -8.84 -7.05
C THR A 62 -0.75 -7.63 -6.18
N VAL A 63 -1.79 -6.88 -6.54
CA VAL A 63 -2.35 -5.81 -5.69
C VAL A 63 -2.94 -6.35 -4.37
N LEU A 64 -3.30 -7.63 -4.34
CA LEU A 64 -3.90 -8.33 -3.21
C LEU A 64 -3.31 -9.76 -3.12
N PRO A 65 -2.05 -9.92 -2.69
CA PRO A 65 -1.43 -11.23 -2.62
C PRO A 65 -2.10 -12.10 -1.54
N THR A 66 -2.54 -13.30 -1.88
CA THR A 66 -3.26 -14.19 -0.96
C THR A 66 -2.66 -15.60 -0.93
N PHE A 67 -2.79 -16.26 0.22
CA PHE A 67 -2.23 -17.60 0.42
C PHE A 67 -2.74 -18.64 -0.59
N GLY A 68 -4.01 -18.57 -0.99
CA GLY A 68 -4.64 -19.55 -1.87
C GLY A 68 -4.08 -19.62 -3.29
N VAL A 69 -3.35 -18.59 -3.74
CA VAL A 69 -2.62 -18.61 -5.02
C VAL A 69 -1.19 -19.10 -4.87
N GLY A 70 -0.80 -19.70 -3.74
CA GLY A 70 0.59 -20.11 -3.51
C GLY A 70 1.52 -18.95 -3.18
N TRP A 71 0.98 -17.83 -2.69
CA TRP A 71 1.77 -16.73 -2.16
C TRP A 71 2.26 -17.07 -0.74
N PHE A 72 3.56 -17.31 -0.60
CA PHE A 72 4.17 -17.70 0.69
C PHE A 72 4.81 -16.54 1.47
N GLY A 73 4.77 -15.31 0.93
CA GLY A 73 5.10 -14.11 1.68
C GLY A 73 3.94 -13.65 2.59
N GLN A 74 4.10 -12.50 3.21
CA GLN A 74 3.04 -11.82 3.95
C GLN A 74 1.84 -11.59 3.02
N SER A 75 0.74 -12.28 3.31
CA SER A 75 -0.53 -12.17 2.59
C SER A 75 -1.25 -10.87 2.94
N ALA A 76 -1.94 -10.29 1.96
CA ALA A 76 -2.80 -9.12 2.15
C ALA A 76 -4.08 -9.42 2.93
N LEU A 77 -4.44 -10.70 3.09
CA LEU A 77 -5.56 -11.14 3.92
C LEU A 77 -5.12 -12.33 4.77
N LEU A 78 -5.42 -12.27 6.06
CA LEU A 78 -5.48 -13.42 6.94
C LEU A 78 -6.88 -13.46 7.53
N ALA A 79 -7.69 -14.41 7.07
CA ALA A 79 -9.06 -14.54 7.52
C ALA A 79 -9.53 -16.00 7.40
N HIS A 80 -10.55 -16.38 8.17
CA HIS A 80 -11.16 -17.71 8.07
C HIS A 80 -12.62 -17.69 8.51
N ARG A 81 -13.38 -18.69 8.09
CA ARG A 81 -14.70 -19.00 8.65
C ARG A 81 -14.56 -20.22 9.56
N ALA A 82 -14.40 -20.00 10.87
CA ALA A 82 -14.19 -21.08 11.83
C ALA A 82 -13.11 -22.11 11.42
N GLY A 83 -11.99 -21.64 10.87
CA GLY A 83 -10.88 -22.48 10.39
C GLY A 83 -11.02 -22.98 8.94
N LEU A 84 -12.11 -22.66 8.24
CA LEU A 84 -12.30 -22.91 6.82
C LEU A 84 -12.05 -21.64 5.99
N ASP A 85 -12.02 -21.81 4.66
CA ASP A 85 -11.91 -20.74 3.66
C ASP A 85 -10.69 -19.82 3.81
N PHE A 86 -9.64 -20.27 4.51
CA PHE A 86 -8.44 -19.47 4.80
C PHE A 86 -7.48 -19.33 3.62
N ALA A 87 -7.65 -20.15 2.58
CA ALA A 87 -6.82 -20.15 1.39
C ALA A 87 -7.50 -19.35 0.27
N GLN A 88 -7.69 -18.05 0.48
CA GLN A 88 -8.41 -17.22 -0.48
C GLN A 88 -7.63 -17.04 -1.77
N ALA A 89 -8.34 -17.02 -2.89
CA ALA A 89 -7.80 -16.79 -4.22
C ALA A 89 -8.80 -15.98 -5.05
N ILE A 90 -8.33 -14.91 -5.68
CA ILE A 90 -9.16 -14.14 -6.60
C ILE A 90 -9.45 -14.97 -7.84
N THR A 91 -10.74 -15.09 -8.16
CA THR A 91 -11.27 -15.87 -9.28
C THR A 91 -11.91 -15.01 -10.36
N GLN A 92 -12.18 -13.74 -10.07
CA GLN A 92 -12.69 -12.77 -11.03
C GLN A 92 -12.14 -11.38 -10.71
N CYS A 93 -11.85 -10.61 -11.74
CA CYS A 93 -11.43 -9.22 -11.63
C CYS A 93 -12.19 -8.39 -12.67
N THR A 94 -12.78 -7.28 -12.24
CA THR A 94 -13.32 -6.25 -13.12
C THR A 94 -12.72 -4.90 -12.76
N VAL A 95 -12.52 -4.05 -13.77
CA VAL A 95 -11.85 -2.76 -13.63
C VAL A 95 -12.87 -1.66 -13.90
N GLU A 96 -13.04 -0.76 -12.94
CA GLU A 96 -13.84 0.45 -13.07
C GLU A 96 -12.94 1.68 -13.06
N TRP A 97 -12.90 2.44 -14.16
CA TRP A 97 -12.19 3.72 -14.17
C TRP A 97 -13.07 4.82 -13.59
N THR A 98 -12.69 5.35 -12.42
CA THR A 98 -13.34 6.53 -11.84
C THR A 98 -12.80 7.82 -12.45
N THR A 99 -11.53 7.82 -12.90
CA THR A 99 -10.94 8.87 -13.73
C THR A 99 -9.92 8.23 -14.67
N PRO A 100 -10.20 8.12 -15.99
CA PRO A 100 -9.30 7.46 -16.94
C PRO A 100 -7.85 7.97 -16.85
N GLY A 101 -6.90 7.05 -16.71
CA GLY A 101 -5.46 7.35 -16.60
C GLY A 101 -4.99 7.87 -15.23
N ASN A 102 -5.89 8.07 -14.27
CA ASN A 102 -5.54 8.62 -12.95
C ASN A 102 -6.15 7.88 -11.77
N ALA A 103 -7.34 7.33 -11.89
CA ALA A 103 -7.99 6.65 -10.79
C ALA A 103 -8.89 5.52 -11.29
N LEU A 104 -8.85 4.40 -10.58
CA LEU A 104 -9.65 3.22 -10.86
C LEU A 104 -9.96 2.46 -9.57
N VAL A 105 -10.96 1.58 -9.66
CA VAL A 105 -11.30 0.58 -8.65
C VAL A 105 -11.18 -0.79 -9.30
N LEU A 106 -10.52 -1.70 -8.61
CA LEU A 106 -10.46 -3.11 -8.96
C LEU A 106 -11.47 -3.86 -8.10
N HIS A 107 -12.50 -4.43 -8.72
CA HIS A 107 -13.44 -5.31 -8.04
C HIS A 107 -12.96 -6.75 -8.21
N LEU A 108 -12.50 -7.34 -7.11
CA LEU A 108 -11.94 -8.67 -7.05
C LEU A 108 -12.92 -9.59 -6.31
N LEU A 109 -13.16 -10.78 -6.86
CA LEU A 109 -14.07 -11.76 -6.27
C LEU A 109 -13.36 -13.09 -6.04
N ASP A 110 -13.42 -13.58 -4.81
CA ASP A 110 -13.22 -14.99 -4.50
C ASP A 110 -14.60 -15.66 -4.45
N THR A 111 -14.92 -16.43 -5.48
CA THR A 111 -16.20 -17.14 -5.60
C THR A 111 -16.31 -18.35 -4.67
N VAL A 112 -15.17 -18.92 -4.24
CA VAL A 112 -15.12 -20.08 -3.36
C VAL A 112 -15.29 -19.64 -1.91
N ALA A 113 -14.46 -18.70 -1.45
CA ALA A 113 -14.56 -18.14 -0.11
C ALA A 113 -15.73 -17.14 0.04
N GLN A 114 -16.39 -16.77 -1.07
CA GLN A 114 -17.50 -15.81 -1.11
C GLN A 114 -17.11 -14.45 -0.50
N LEU A 115 -16.04 -13.85 -1.03
CA LEU A 115 -15.51 -12.56 -0.59
C LEU A 115 -15.34 -11.63 -1.78
N ARG A 116 -15.78 -10.38 -1.63
CA ARG A 116 -15.47 -9.30 -2.56
C ARG A 116 -14.44 -8.36 -1.96
N PHE A 117 -13.48 -7.93 -2.76
CA PHE A 117 -12.55 -6.86 -2.45
C PHE A 117 -12.71 -5.74 -3.46
N ASP A 118 -12.76 -4.52 -2.97
CA ASP A 118 -12.74 -3.31 -3.78
C ASP A 118 -11.43 -2.59 -3.48
N VAL A 119 -10.48 -2.61 -4.42
CA VAL A 119 -9.16 -1.96 -4.29
C VAL A 119 -9.15 -0.69 -5.12
N SER A 120 -9.23 0.45 -4.45
CA SER A 120 -9.17 1.78 -5.07
C SER A 120 -7.72 2.21 -5.24
N LEU A 121 -7.36 2.70 -6.43
CA LEU A 121 -6.07 3.32 -6.71
C LEU A 121 -6.29 4.67 -7.38
N ALA A 122 -5.64 5.73 -6.88
CA ALA A 122 -5.68 7.05 -7.50
C ALA A 122 -4.30 7.71 -7.44
N LEU A 123 -3.75 8.07 -8.60
CA LEU A 123 -2.47 8.77 -8.73
C LEU A 123 -2.74 10.23 -9.14
N ASP A 124 -2.54 11.14 -8.18
CA ASP A 124 -2.82 12.55 -8.35
C ASP A 124 -1.81 13.24 -9.29
N GLN A 125 -2.32 13.96 -10.28
CA GLN A 125 -1.48 14.58 -11.31
C GLN A 125 -0.54 15.66 -10.78
N ASN A 126 -0.94 16.36 -9.71
CA ASN A 126 -0.28 17.57 -9.26
C ASN A 126 0.72 17.31 -8.13
N SER A 127 0.44 16.35 -7.26
CA SER A 127 1.23 16.03 -6.08
C SER A 127 2.03 14.74 -6.20
N ASP A 128 1.83 13.96 -7.27
CA ASP A 128 2.46 12.65 -7.48
C ASP A 128 2.15 11.61 -6.39
N VAL A 129 1.12 11.89 -5.60
CA VAL A 129 0.66 11.02 -4.53
C VAL A 129 -0.28 9.96 -5.09
N LEU A 130 0.09 8.70 -4.85
CA LEU A 130 -0.72 7.52 -5.01
C LEU A 130 -1.54 7.29 -3.73
N THR A 131 -2.85 7.23 -3.87
CA THR A 131 -3.77 6.81 -2.81
C THR A 131 -4.21 5.37 -3.09
N LEU A 132 -4.13 4.49 -2.09
CA LEU A 132 -4.67 3.13 -2.16
C LEU A 132 -5.60 2.86 -0.98
N GLN A 133 -6.64 2.08 -1.21
CA GLN A 133 -7.54 1.64 -0.16
C GLN A 133 -8.18 0.31 -0.55
N THR A 134 -8.31 -0.60 0.42
CA THR A 134 -9.02 -1.87 0.24
C THR A 134 -10.27 -1.91 1.11
N THR A 135 -11.39 -2.31 0.52
CA THR A 135 -12.60 -2.72 1.25
C THR A 135 -12.83 -4.21 1.05
N LEU A 136 -13.10 -4.95 2.13
CA LEU A 136 -13.52 -6.35 2.09
C LEU A 136 -15.01 -6.44 2.39
N THR A 137 -15.76 -7.21 1.60
CA THR A 137 -17.18 -7.50 1.85
C THR A 137 -17.41 -8.99 1.95
N ASN A 138 -18.10 -9.43 3.00
CA ASN A 138 -18.48 -10.82 3.18
C ASN A 138 -19.75 -11.14 2.39
N LEU A 139 -19.64 -11.95 1.34
CA LEU A 139 -20.79 -12.40 0.53
C LEU A 139 -21.32 -13.77 0.94
N GLY A 140 -20.65 -14.46 1.87
CA GLY A 140 -21.09 -15.75 2.40
C GLY A 140 -22.21 -15.61 3.42
N ASP A 141 -22.66 -16.76 3.93
CA ASP A 141 -23.79 -16.88 4.87
C ASP A 141 -23.36 -16.98 6.34
N ALA A 142 -22.06 -17.09 6.61
CA ALA A 142 -21.48 -17.15 7.95
C ALA A 142 -20.50 -15.99 8.21
N ILE A 143 -20.22 -15.72 9.49
CA ILE A 143 -19.21 -14.75 9.91
C ILE A 143 -17.84 -15.18 9.38
N ILE A 144 -17.06 -14.23 8.85
CA ILE A 144 -15.63 -14.40 8.63
C ILE A 144 -14.85 -13.62 9.69
N ASP A 145 -13.90 -14.30 10.34
CA ASP A 145 -12.98 -13.68 11.28
C ASP A 145 -11.74 -13.22 10.50
N VAL A 146 -11.53 -11.91 10.47
CA VAL A 146 -10.42 -11.22 9.81
C VAL A 146 -9.36 -10.88 10.85
N GLN A 147 -8.17 -11.44 10.68
CA GLN A 147 -7.01 -11.18 11.53
C GLN A 147 -6.10 -10.09 10.94
N TRP A 148 -6.07 -10.00 9.61
CA TRP A 148 -5.32 -8.99 8.88
C TRP A 148 -5.99 -8.71 7.54
N LEU A 149 -6.10 -7.42 7.19
CA LEU A 149 -6.40 -6.96 5.85
C LEU A 149 -5.45 -5.79 5.55
N ALA A 150 -4.62 -5.92 4.51
CA ALA A 150 -3.79 -4.83 4.06
C ALA A 150 -4.67 -3.73 3.44
N ALA A 151 -4.52 -2.50 3.91
CA ALA A 151 -5.08 -1.32 3.25
C ALA A 151 -4.59 -1.17 1.81
N GLY A 152 -3.39 -1.70 1.53
CA GLY A 152 -2.80 -1.84 0.21
C GLY A 152 -1.44 -2.51 0.29
N THR A 153 -0.98 -3.02 -0.85
CA THR A 153 0.35 -3.62 -1.02
C THR A 153 1.10 -2.83 -2.08
N LEU A 154 2.22 -2.22 -1.71
CA LEU A 154 3.08 -1.43 -2.60
C LEU A 154 4.32 -2.24 -2.99
N PRO A 155 4.73 -2.24 -4.26
CA PRO A 155 6.02 -2.77 -4.66
C PRO A 155 7.13 -1.79 -4.27
N LEU A 156 8.29 -2.31 -3.89
CA LEU A 156 9.52 -1.56 -3.65
C LEU A 156 10.67 -2.23 -4.42
N PRO A 157 11.62 -1.45 -4.95
CA PRO A 157 12.69 -2.00 -5.77
C PRO A 157 13.66 -2.84 -4.93
N GLY A 158 14.30 -3.82 -5.57
CA GLY A 158 15.23 -4.74 -4.91
C GLY A 158 16.49 -4.10 -4.32
N ASP A 159 16.82 -2.88 -4.77
CA ASP A 159 17.93 -2.09 -4.23
C ASP A 159 17.51 -1.16 -3.08
N ALA A 160 16.26 -1.23 -2.58
CA ALA A 160 15.86 -0.53 -1.37
C ALA A 160 16.81 -0.87 -0.20
N ALA A 161 17.42 0.15 0.39
CA ALA A 161 18.58 0.01 1.27
C ALA A 161 18.25 0.23 2.75
N THR A 162 17.52 1.30 3.07
CA THR A 162 17.14 1.61 4.44
C THR A 162 15.70 2.07 4.52
N VAL A 163 15.09 1.85 5.68
CA VAL A 163 13.78 2.40 6.06
C VAL A 163 13.97 3.39 7.20
N ARG A 164 13.50 4.61 6.97
CA ARG A 164 13.44 5.71 7.93
C ARG A 164 12.04 5.70 8.55
N SER A 165 11.98 5.44 9.84
CA SER A 165 10.73 5.50 10.61
C SER A 165 10.88 6.49 11.77
N TYR A 166 9.77 6.80 12.43
CA TYR A 166 9.77 7.72 13.56
C TYR A 166 9.33 6.99 14.82
N ALA A 167 10.14 7.15 15.86
CA ALA A 167 9.88 6.72 17.22
C ALA A 167 9.87 7.95 18.14
N GLY A 168 9.96 7.73 19.45
CA GLY A 168 9.99 8.79 20.42
C GLY A 168 9.19 8.44 21.66
N GLN A 169 8.96 9.45 22.47
CA GLN A 169 8.13 9.40 23.66
C GLN A 169 7.54 10.79 23.92
N HIS A 170 6.66 10.90 24.90
CA HIS A 170 6.14 12.19 25.31
C HIS A 170 7.28 13.17 25.65
N ASN A 171 7.22 14.40 25.12
CA ASN A 171 8.27 15.43 25.18
C ASN A 171 9.56 15.12 24.41
N HIS A 172 9.54 14.09 23.57
CA HIS A 172 10.66 13.69 22.72
C HIS A 172 10.14 12.96 21.46
N GLU A 173 9.18 13.58 20.78
CA GLU A 173 8.46 13.05 19.63
C GLU A 173 9.31 13.03 18.34
N PHE A 174 8.92 12.16 17.39
CA PHE A 174 9.48 12.11 16.04
C PHE A 174 11.00 11.90 15.97
N LEU A 175 11.54 11.09 16.87
CA LEU A 175 12.91 10.59 16.76
C LEU A 175 13.07 9.72 15.52
N LEU A 176 13.88 10.20 14.58
CA LEU A 176 14.24 9.43 13.41
C LEU A 176 14.97 8.14 13.81
N GLN A 177 14.46 7.02 13.33
CA GLN A 177 15.10 5.71 13.35
C GLN A 177 15.42 5.32 11.90
N THR A 178 16.61 4.77 11.67
CA THR A 178 17.01 4.28 10.34
C THR A 178 17.46 2.84 10.48
N ASP A 179 16.69 1.93 9.88
CA ASP A 179 16.98 0.51 9.87
C ASP A 179 17.45 0.10 8.46
N THR A 180 18.47 -0.75 8.39
CA THR A 180 18.85 -1.38 7.13
C THR A 180 17.78 -2.38 6.71
N LEU A 181 17.30 -2.28 5.46
CA LEU A 181 16.44 -3.32 4.89
C LEU A 181 17.30 -4.53 4.53
N THR A 182 16.92 -5.68 5.07
CA THR A 182 17.60 -6.95 4.85
C THR A 182 16.59 -7.95 4.28
N ARG A 183 16.97 -9.23 4.18
CA ARG A 183 16.03 -10.29 3.80
C ARG A 183 15.07 -10.70 4.92
N SER A 184 15.21 -10.13 6.12
CA SER A 184 14.25 -10.29 7.20
C SER A 184 13.07 -9.35 7.02
N GLN A 185 11.88 -9.77 7.46
CA GLN A 185 10.71 -8.90 7.50
C GLN A 185 10.94 -7.76 8.50
N TRP A 186 10.85 -6.52 8.04
CA TRP A 186 10.79 -5.34 8.89
C TRP A 186 9.33 -5.05 9.23
N ARG A 187 9.03 -4.82 10.51
CA ARG A 187 7.65 -4.59 11.00
C ARG A 187 7.62 -3.51 12.08
N ARG A 188 6.66 -2.59 11.98
CA ARG A 188 6.34 -1.60 13.01
C ARG A 188 4.83 -1.61 13.25
N GLU A 189 4.44 -1.54 14.52
CA GLU A 189 3.03 -1.56 14.92
C GLU A 189 2.75 -0.61 16.08
N ASN A 190 1.50 -0.15 16.16
CA ASN A 190 0.95 0.61 17.27
C ASN A 190 -0.33 -0.09 17.73
N ARG A 191 -0.40 -0.37 19.04
CA ARG A 191 -1.52 -1.05 19.70
C ARG A 191 -2.13 -0.23 20.85
N ARG A 192 -1.97 1.10 20.83
CA ARG A 192 -2.35 2.01 21.93
C ARG A 192 -3.77 2.57 21.79
N GLY A 193 -4.52 2.17 20.78
CA GLY A 193 -5.83 2.72 20.41
C GLY A 193 -5.78 4.13 19.82
N ARG A 194 -4.58 4.71 19.69
CA ARG A 194 -4.34 6.04 19.11
C ARG A 194 -2.93 6.14 18.51
N THR A 195 -2.75 7.02 17.52
CA THR A 195 -1.42 7.46 17.11
C THR A 195 -0.73 8.11 18.31
N SER A 196 0.50 7.69 18.55
CA SER A 196 1.26 8.01 19.75
C SER A 196 2.67 8.42 19.35
N HIS A 197 3.39 9.02 20.31
CA HIS A 197 4.72 9.59 20.15
C HIS A 197 5.79 8.58 19.68
N ASP A 198 5.53 7.28 19.84
CA ASP A 198 6.48 6.18 19.68
C ASP A 198 6.37 5.43 18.33
N CYS A 199 5.25 5.60 17.61
CA CYS A 199 5.02 4.90 16.35
C CYS A 199 4.14 5.74 15.42
N PHE A 200 4.80 6.44 14.50
CA PHE A 200 4.15 7.17 13.41
C PHE A 200 3.65 6.16 12.33
N PRO A 201 2.42 6.31 11.81
CA PRO A 201 1.83 5.42 10.81
C PRO A 201 2.41 5.62 9.41
N GLY A 202 3.73 5.72 9.28
CA GLY A 202 4.40 5.88 7.99
C GLY A 202 5.91 5.68 8.08
N ALA A 203 6.55 5.60 6.93
CA ALA A 203 7.99 5.50 6.81
C ALA A 203 8.47 6.07 5.47
N VAL A 204 9.79 6.17 5.33
CA VAL A 204 10.46 6.52 4.07
C VAL A 204 11.52 5.48 3.76
N VAL A 205 11.41 4.82 2.63
CA VAL A 205 12.39 3.87 2.11
C VAL A 205 13.34 4.60 1.17
N THR A 206 14.65 4.39 1.35
CA THR A 206 15.70 5.03 0.54
C THR A 206 16.49 4.00 -0.25
N THR A 207 16.93 4.37 -1.44
CA THR A 207 17.92 3.59 -2.21
C THR A 207 19.35 4.10 -1.94
N PRO A 208 20.40 3.32 -2.29
CA PRO A 208 21.79 3.69 -2.04
C PRO A 208 22.15 5.07 -2.61
N GLY A 209 22.78 5.90 -1.80
CA GLY A 209 23.22 7.24 -2.21
C GLY A 209 22.11 8.30 -2.22
N SER A 210 20.89 7.98 -1.78
CA SER A 210 19.83 8.97 -1.60
C SER A 210 20.22 10.01 -0.54
N THR A 211 19.92 11.27 -0.83
CA THR A 211 20.18 12.43 0.02
C THR A 211 18.89 13.22 0.23
N GLU A 212 18.99 14.36 0.90
CA GLU A 212 17.91 15.33 1.02
C GLU A 212 17.48 15.90 -0.35
N HIS A 213 18.37 15.93 -1.35
CA HIS A 213 18.14 16.66 -2.62
C HIS A 213 18.21 15.79 -3.87
N SER A 214 18.60 14.52 -3.75
CA SER A 214 18.77 13.63 -4.89
C SER A 214 18.60 12.16 -4.51
N GLY A 215 18.30 11.33 -5.49
CA GLY A 215 18.17 9.89 -5.30
C GLY A 215 16.72 9.46 -5.15
N LEU A 216 16.49 8.18 -5.43
CA LEU A 216 15.16 7.61 -5.45
C LEU A 216 14.74 7.22 -4.04
N VAL A 217 13.65 7.83 -3.57
CA VAL A 217 13.04 7.51 -2.28
C VAL A 217 11.56 7.23 -2.45
N PHE A 218 11.02 6.38 -1.58
CA PHE A 218 9.61 6.04 -1.50
C PHE A 218 9.09 6.38 -0.12
N GLY A 219 7.90 6.95 -0.03
CA GLY A 219 7.25 7.23 1.23
C GLY A 219 5.84 6.69 1.19
N ALA A 220 5.37 6.20 2.34
CA ALA A 220 3.98 5.85 2.52
C ALA A 220 3.57 6.16 3.95
N HIS A 221 2.36 6.67 4.11
CA HIS A 221 1.69 6.82 5.39
C HIS A 221 0.25 6.33 5.31
N LEU A 222 -0.20 5.66 6.36
CA LEU A 222 -1.58 5.25 6.54
C LEU A 222 -2.35 6.43 7.15
N ALA A 223 -3.40 6.87 6.49
CA ALA A 223 -4.31 7.94 6.93
C ALA A 223 -5.21 7.46 8.07
N TRP A 224 -4.59 7.08 9.19
CA TRP A 224 -5.24 6.44 10.32
C TRP A 224 -4.71 6.97 11.65
N SER A 225 -5.62 7.11 12.61
CA SER A 225 -5.30 7.62 13.94
C SER A 225 -5.40 6.56 15.03
N GLY A 226 -5.74 5.31 14.69
CA GLY A 226 -5.87 4.20 15.63
C GLY A 226 -4.69 3.23 15.61
N ASN A 227 -4.97 1.99 15.99
CA ASN A 227 -4.02 0.88 15.91
C ASN A 227 -3.65 0.63 14.45
N HIS A 228 -2.36 0.43 14.17
CA HIS A 228 -1.88 0.25 12.81
C HIS A 228 -0.63 -0.60 12.77
N GLN A 229 -0.35 -1.16 11.60
CA GLN A 229 0.85 -1.91 11.32
C GLN A 229 1.34 -1.61 9.91
N GLN A 230 2.67 -1.71 9.74
CA GLN A 230 3.31 -1.74 8.45
C GLN A 230 4.41 -2.83 8.42
N THR A 231 4.55 -3.50 7.29
CA THR A 231 5.56 -4.53 7.06
C THR A 231 6.26 -4.33 5.72
N ILE A 232 7.58 -4.43 5.70
CA ILE A 232 8.40 -4.48 4.49
C ILE A 232 9.08 -5.84 4.44
N GLU A 233 8.88 -6.59 3.35
CA GLU A 233 9.34 -7.96 3.23
C GLU A 233 10.06 -8.19 1.91
N TRP A 234 11.20 -8.88 1.97
CA TRP A 234 11.94 -9.33 0.80
C TRP A 234 11.27 -10.52 0.14
N LEU A 235 11.07 -10.43 -1.17
CA LEU A 235 10.43 -11.45 -1.98
C LEU A 235 11.45 -12.35 -2.68
N HIS A 236 11.03 -13.55 -3.03
CA HIS A 236 11.86 -14.54 -3.72
C HIS A 236 12.37 -14.07 -5.10
N ASP A 237 11.69 -13.08 -5.70
CA ASP A 237 12.02 -12.50 -7.00
C ASP A 237 13.04 -11.34 -6.90
N GLY A 238 13.53 -11.06 -5.71
CA GLY A 238 14.53 -10.04 -5.47
C GLY A 238 13.98 -8.62 -5.32
N GLN A 239 12.68 -8.46 -5.12
CA GLN A 239 12.05 -7.18 -4.81
C GLN A 239 11.58 -7.14 -3.35
N TYR A 240 11.03 -6.00 -2.94
CA TYR A 240 10.33 -5.88 -1.67
C TYR A 240 8.85 -5.63 -1.89
N GLN A 241 8.02 -6.12 -0.98
CA GLN A 241 6.65 -5.63 -0.81
C GLN A 241 6.54 -4.80 0.46
N TRP A 242 5.66 -3.81 0.44
CA TRP A 242 5.32 -3.00 1.60
C TRP A 242 3.81 -2.98 1.80
N GLN A 243 3.35 -3.55 2.92
CA GLN A 243 1.95 -3.53 3.32
C GLN A 243 1.75 -2.60 4.52
N MET A 244 0.60 -1.95 4.55
CA MET A 244 0.13 -1.15 5.68
C MET A 244 -1.35 -1.45 5.91
N GLY A 245 -1.82 -1.29 7.15
CA GLY A 245 -3.22 -1.52 7.48
C GLY A 245 -3.53 -1.20 8.94
N GLU A 246 -4.82 -1.20 9.25
CA GLU A 246 -5.26 -1.19 10.64
C GLU A 246 -4.78 -2.47 11.34
N TRP A 247 -4.33 -2.33 12.58
CA TRP A 247 -4.06 -3.50 13.42
C TRP A 247 -5.33 -3.82 14.20
N LEU A 248 -5.86 -5.03 14.00
CA LEU A 248 -7.07 -5.51 14.65
C LEU A 248 -6.70 -6.38 15.85
N ALA A 249 -7.28 -6.10 17.01
CA ALA A 249 -7.18 -7.00 18.15
C ALA A 249 -7.95 -8.30 17.85
N PRO A 250 -7.60 -9.43 18.50
CA PRO A 250 -8.34 -10.68 18.33
C PRO A 250 -9.84 -10.49 18.55
N GLY A 251 -10.63 -10.81 17.52
CA GLY A 251 -12.09 -10.70 17.57
C GLY A 251 -12.67 -9.33 17.19
N GLU A 252 -11.85 -8.33 16.83
CA GLU A 252 -12.36 -7.05 16.27
C GLU A 252 -12.81 -7.21 14.81
N GLY A 253 -12.12 -8.03 14.02
CA GLY A 253 -12.43 -8.27 12.61
C GLY A 253 -13.54 -9.30 12.36
N ARG A 254 -14.67 -9.26 13.08
CA ARG A 254 -15.77 -10.23 12.87
C ARG A 254 -16.80 -9.69 11.90
N LEU A 255 -16.69 -10.12 10.64
CA LEU A 255 -17.50 -9.58 9.56
C LEU A 255 -18.71 -10.48 9.26
N ALA A 256 -19.90 -10.02 9.67
CA ALA A 256 -21.16 -10.71 9.41
C ALA A 256 -21.50 -10.78 7.90
N PRO A 257 -22.38 -11.70 7.47
CA PRO A 257 -22.89 -11.75 6.11
C PRO A 257 -23.39 -10.39 5.63
N GLY A 258 -22.96 -9.97 4.44
CA GLY A 258 -23.31 -8.69 3.83
C GLY A 258 -22.57 -7.46 4.37
N ASN A 259 -21.83 -7.58 5.48
CA ASN A 259 -21.08 -6.45 6.02
C ASN A 259 -19.75 -6.25 5.29
N SER A 260 -19.25 -5.01 5.36
CA SER A 260 -17.97 -4.61 4.81
C SER A 260 -17.01 -4.10 5.89
N LEU A 261 -15.72 -4.41 5.72
CA LEU A 261 -14.59 -3.87 6.47
C LEU A 261 -13.83 -2.91 5.54
N HIS A 262 -13.78 -1.63 5.91
CA HIS A 262 -13.12 -0.58 5.13
C HIS A 262 -11.77 -0.25 5.77
N MET A 263 -10.68 -0.46 5.05
CA MET A 263 -9.37 -0.08 5.55
C MET A 263 -9.12 1.42 5.39
N PRO A 264 -8.23 2.03 6.20
CA PRO A 264 -7.82 3.42 6.02
C PRO A 264 -7.07 3.59 4.69
N GLU A 265 -7.03 4.81 4.14
CA GLU A 265 -6.26 5.08 2.93
C GLU A 265 -4.74 4.99 3.22
N ILE A 266 -3.99 4.38 2.31
CA ILE A 266 -2.56 4.59 2.18
C ILE A 266 -2.35 5.79 1.26
N ILE A 267 -1.50 6.70 1.69
CA ILE A 267 -1.05 7.85 0.89
C ILE A 267 0.45 7.64 0.68
N ALA A 268 0.85 7.43 -0.57
CA ALA A 268 2.20 7.04 -0.95
C ALA A 268 2.74 7.90 -2.08
N THR A 269 4.05 8.09 -2.15
CA THR A 269 4.71 8.81 -3.25
C THR A 269 6.13 8.29 -3.41
N CYS A 270 6.73 8.54 -4.57
CA CYS A 270 8.16 8.42 -4.78
C CYS A 270 8.74 9.75 -5.27
N SER A 271 10.06 9.91 -5.19
CA SER A 271 10.77 11.10 -5.65
C SER A 271 12.19 10.74 -6.06
N THR A 272 12.67 11.30 -7.16
CA THR A 272 14.09 11.26 -7.57
C THR A 272 14.89 12.46 -7.06
N GLU A 273 14.21 13.46 -6.47
CA GLU A 273 14.79 14.67 -5.87
C GLU A 273 15.06 14.46 -4.36
N GLY A 274 15.30 13.21 -3.96
CA GLY A 274 15.58 12.86 -2.58
C GLY A 274 14.41 13.12 -1.62
N LEU A 275 14.76 13.22 -0.34
CA LEU A 275 13.80 13.35 0.76
C LEU A 275 12.98 14.65 0.70
N ASN A 276 13.55 15.74 0.19
CA ASN A 276 12.85 17.01 0.07
C ASN A 276 11.76 16.97 -1.00
N GLY A 277 12.02 16.33 -2.14
CA GLY A 277 10.99 16.12 -3.17
C GLY A 277 9.84 15.26 -2.64
N LEU A 278 10.17 14.19 -1.91
CA LEU A 278 9.17 13.34 -1.27
C LEU A 278 8.31 14.12 -0.26
N ALA A 279 8.94 14.94 0.59
CA ALA A 279 8.24 15.79 1.55
C ALA A 279 7.37 16.84 0.85
N ALA A 280 7.85 17.43 -0.25
CA ALA A 280 7.09 18.40 -1.05
C ALA A 280 5.81 17.78 -1.61
N ASN A 281 5.87 16.54 -2.13
CA ASN A 281 4.71 15.81 -2.63
C ASN A 281 3.65 15.60 -1.54
N PHE A 282 4.05 15.11 -0.36
CA PHE A 282 3.13 14.96 0.78
C PHE A 282 2.56 16.30 1.24
N HIS A 283 3.39 17.34 1.35
CA HIS A 283 2.93 18.66 1.75
C HIS A 283 1.93 19.26 0.75
N ALA A 284 2.17 19.10 -0.56
CA ALA A 284 1.27 19.57 -1.60
C ALA A 284 -0.07 18.84 -1.53
N ALA A 285 -0.05 17.50 -1.45
CA ALA A 285 -1.26 16.69 -1.35
C ALA A 285 -2.09 17.02 -0.11
N LEU A 286 -1.46 17.08 1.08
CA LEU A 286 -2.17 17.35 2.33
C LEU A 286 -2.73 18.78 2.37
N ARG A 287 -1.99 19.78 1.88
CA ARG A 287 -2.50 21.14 1.78
C ARG A 287 -3.67 21.25 0.82
N ALA A 288 -3.69 20.48 -0.27
CA ALA A 288 -4.80 20.44 -1.22
C ALA A 288 -6.05 19.73 -0.65
N ARG A 289 -5.87 18.69 0.18
CA ARG A 289 -6.98 17.96 0.83
C ARG A 289 -7.68 18.76 1.93
N MET A 290 -7.00 19.75 2.52
CA MET A 290 -7.55 20.52 3.64
C MET A 290 -8.61 21.53 3.20
N ALA A 291 -9.76 21.51 3.86
CA ALA A 291 -10.78 22.54 3.74
C ALA A 291 -10.36 23.81 4.52
N TRP A 292 -9.58 24.68 3.89
CA TRP A 292 -9.11 25.90 4.51
C TRP A 292 -10.24 26.92 4.73
N PRO A 293 -10.36 27.53 5.92
CA PRO A 293 -11.27 28.66 6.13
C PRO A 293 -10.99 29.80 5.14
N GLY A 294 -11.97 30.10 4.30
CA GLY A 294 -11.83 31.11 3.23
C GLY A 294 -11.07 30.62 1.99
N GLY A 295 -11.01 29.31 1.76
CA GLY A 295 -10.58 28.68 0.51
C GLY A 295 -9.06 28.58 0.27
N GLN A 296 -8.24 29.17 1.15
CA GLN A 296 -6.79 29.13 1.03
C GLN A 296 -6.10 29.15 2.40
N MET A 297 -4.90 28.57 2.47
CA MET A 297 -4.07 28.63 3.67
C MET A 297 -3.68 30.09 3.97
N ARG A 298 -3.95 30.56 5.19
CA ARG A 298 -3.56 31.89 5.67
C ARG A 298 -2.45 31.77 6.73
N PRO A 299 -1.62 32.81 6.91
CA PRO A 299 -0.73 32.88 8.07
C PRO A 299 -1.50 32.62 9.36
N ARG A 300 -0.94 31.77 10.24
CA ARG A 300 -1.60 31.43 11.52
C ARG A 300 -1.47 32.61 12.49
N PRO A 301 -2.54 32.99 13.21
CA PRO A 301 -2.46 34.05 14.20
C PRO A 301 -1.42 33.74 15.29
N VAL A 302 -0.69 34.77 15.71
CA VAL A 302 0.08 34.70 16.95
C VAL A 302 -0.91 34.55 18.11
N HIS A 303 -0.73 33.55 18.95
CA HIS A 303 -1.62 33.26 20.09
C HIS A 303 -0.81 33.10 21.37
N LEU A 304 -1.46 33.37 22.50
CA LEU A 304 -0.95 33.10 23.84
C LEU A 304 -1.77 31.96 24.44
N ASN A 305 -1.07 30.94 24.95
CA ASN A 305 -1.67 29.81 25.67
C ASN A 305 -1.22 29.87 27.13
N THR A 306 -2.16 29.92 28.06
CA THR A 306 -1.88 30.06 29.51
C THR A 306 -1.68 28.72 30.23
N TRP A 307 -1.55 27.60 29.51
CA TRP A 307 -1.41 26.28 30.13
C TRP A 307 -0.16 26.13 31.02
N GLU A 308 0.95 26.79 30.66
CA GLU A 308 2.22 26.70 31.40
C GLU A 308 2.54 27.95 32.25
N ALA A 309 1.72 29.00 32.17
CA ALA A 309 1.95 30.30 32.84
C ALA A 309 1.59 30.25 34.33
#